data_AF-A0A7J3XZQ3-F1
#
_entry.id   AF-A0A7J3XZQ3-F1
#
_cell.length_a   1.000
_cell.length_b   1.000
_cell.length_c   1.000
_cell.angle_alpha   90.00
_cell.angle_beta   90.00
_cell.angle_gamma   90.00
#
_symmetry.space_group_name_H-M   'P 1'
#
loop_
_entity.id
_entity.type
_entity.pdbx_description
1 polymer ?
#
loop_
_entity_poly.entity_id
_entity_poly.type
_entity_poly.pdbx_seq_one_letter_code
_entity_poly.pdbx_strand_id
1 'polypeptide(L)'
;MSKSSQQKAIYSPGRQKQVYAALWDLKTFLSRNPRVVIVKSEGNAVEAELSIRTGFRTYQREFVKIRSEPLNEENLVIRGEGGNLKFTIHFRVVGIGFATHVEVRLECESLIRNLCGHFASDMLDYIEDFVKRPPLVEFEAPISSKKPESPPPAAVKPPQITPAPTTVTQVAGERREVTRVEARLSFDRVKHLLDYTTLATLVMNATLIGRVTLNQPWGRKEVGDMFKEKLTLLKDYALVVLSVRGLGEAYILADSMGNLVAGLAEISGNLISGASDAIDKIIEQLGKQPATIRLWGVKEIPAQV
;
A
#
# COMPACT_ATOMS: atom_id res chain seq x y z
N MET A 1 -21.76 27.78 16.64
CA MET A 1 -21.19 27.22 15.39
C MET A 1 -19.91 26.47 15.74
N SER A 2 -19.76 25.23 15.26
CA SER A 2 -18.62 24.35 15.48
C SER A 2 -17.91 24.14 14.14
N LYS A 3 -16.58 24.27 14.12
CA LYS A 3 -15.74 23.88 12.97
C LYS A 3 -14.67 22.91 13.42
N SER A 4 -14.32 21.96 12.57
CA SER A 4 -13.22 21.01 12.80
C SER A 4 -12.48 20.74 11.50
N SER A 5 -11.16 20.63 11.58
CA SER A 5 -10.31 20.11 10.50
C SER A 5 -9.35 19.11 11.12
N GLN A 6 -9.40 17.88 10.63
CA GLN A 6 -8.54 16.79 11.10
C GLN A 6 -7.90 16.08 9.92
N GLN A 7 -6.67 15.62 10.10
CA GLN A 7 -5.92 14.92 9.07
C GLN A 7 -5.29 13.64 9.63
N LYS A 8 -5.23 12.60 8.81
CA LYS A 8 -4.67 11.30 9.18
C LYS A 8 -4.02 10.66 7.96
N ALA A 9 -2.85 10.07 8.16
CA ALA A 9 -2.17 9.24 7.18
C ALA A 9 -2.41 7.77 7.56
N ILE A 10 -2.90 6.96 6.62
CA ILE A 10 -3.26 5.56 6.85
C ILE A 10 -2.56 4.71 5.79
N TYR A 11 -1.96 3.59 6.21
CA TYR A 11 -1.42 2.60 5.30
C TYR A 11 -2.40 1.43 5.16
N SER A 12 -2.83 1.17 3.93
CA SER A 12 -3.66 0.03 3.56
C SER A 12 -2.80 -1.07 2.95
N PRO A 13 -3.04 -2.35 3.26
CA PRO A 13 -2.45 -3.47 2.53
C PRO A 13 -3.16 -3.74 1.17
N GLY A 14 -4.29 -3.07 0.88
CA GLY A 14 -5.00 -3.18 -0.38
C GLY A 14 -4.36 -2.35 -1.49
N ARG A 15 -4.64 -2.71 -2.75
CA ARG A 15 -4.11 -2.00 -3.93
C ARG A 15 -4.72 -0.61 -4.09
N GLN A 16 -3.98 0.32 -4.68
CA GLN A 16 -4.44 1.70 -4.88
C GLN A 16 -5.80 1.77 -5.56
N LYS A 17 -5.96 1.09 -6.71
CA LYS A 17 -7.23 1.06 -7.45
C LYS A 17 -8.38 0.47 -6.65
N GLN A 18 -8.11 -0.61 -5.90
CA GLN A 18 -9.11 -1.26 -5.06
C GLN A 18 -9.55 -0.34 -3.91
N VAL A 19 -8.58 0.25 -3.19
CA VAL A 19 -8.84 1.18 -2.09
C VAL A 19 -9.59 2.41 -2.60
N TYR A 20 -9.16 2.96 -3.75
CA TYR A 20 -9.83 4.07 -4.40
C TYR A 20 -11.27 3.72 -4.75
N ALA A 21 -11.50 2.60 -5.44
CA ALA A 21 -12.84 2.15 -5.84
C ALA A 21 -13.75 1.87 -4.63
N ALA A 22 -13.20 1.29 -3.57
CA ALA A 22 -13.93 1.02 -2.34
C ALA A 22 -14.33 2.29 -1.58
N LEU A 23 -13.50 3.35 -1.62
CA LEU A 23 -13.83 4.66 -1.05
C LEU A 23 -14.80 5.45 -1.96
N TRP A 24 -14.69 5.26 -3.28
CA TRP A 24 -15.53 5.89 -4.29
C TRP A 24 -16.99 5.44 -4.21
N ASP A 25 -17.21 4.13 -4.09
CA ASP A 25 -18.53 3.54 -3.95
C ASP A 25 -19.11 3.81 -2.55
N LEU A 26 -19.87 4.90 -2.44
CA LEU A 26 -20.48 5.32 -1.18
C LEU A 26 -21.38 4.26 -0.55
N LYS A 27 -22.03 3.40 -1.34
CA LYS A 27 -22.89 2.35 -0.79
C LYS A 27 -22.04 1.33 -0.04
N THR A 28 -20.98 0.85 -0.68
CA THR A 28 -20.02 -0.07 -0.05
C THR A 28 -19.29 0.62 1.12
N PHE A 29 -18.78 1.82 0.90
CA PHE A 29 -18.06 2.61 1.91
C PHE A 29 -18.90 2.91 3.14
N LEU A 30 -20.19 3.22 3.03
CA LEU A 30 -21.00 3.58 4.19
C LEU A 30 -21.69 2.37 4.84
N SER A 31 -21.95 1.29 4.09
CA SER A 31 -22.65 0.10 4.60
C SER A 31 -21.95 -0.60 5.77
N ARG A 32 -20.62 -0.44 5.89
CA ARG A 32 -19.83 -1.02 6.98
C ARG A 32 -19.73 -0.11 8.21
N ASN A 33 -20.26 1.11 8.15
CA ASN A 33 -20.28 2.01 9.28
C ASN A 33 -21.54 1.75 10.13
N PRO A 34 -21.44 1.23 11.37
CA PRO A 34 -22.60 0.93 12.20
C PRO A 34 -23.36 2.18 12.66
N ARG A 35 -22.81 3.38 12.44
CA ARG A 35 -23.44 4.67 12.73
C ARG A 35 -24.20 5.27 11.55
N VAL A 36 -24.25 4.56 10.42
CA VAL A 36 -24.86 5.07 9.20
C VAL A 36 -25.97 4.13 8.74
N VAL A 37 -27.14 4.71 8.48
CA VAL A 37 -28.25 4.01 7.84
C VAL A 37 -28.50 4.64 6.49
N ILE A 38 -28.30 3.87 5.42
CA ILE A 38 -28.55 4.33 4.04
C ILE A 38 -30.07 4.30 3.80
N VAL A 39 -30.64 5.47 3.51
CA VAL A 39 -32.08 5.65 3.23
C VAL A 39 -32.37 5.50 1.75
N LYS A 40 -31.53 6.13 0.91
CA LYS A 40 -31.63 6.07 -0.55
C LYS A 40 -30.23 6.08 -1.16
N SER A 41 -30.04 5.36 -2.26
CA SER A 41 -28.79 5.36 -3.03
C SER A 41 -29.11 5.47 -4.51
N GLU A 42 -28.46 6.41 -5.19
CA GLU A 42 -28.65 6.68 -6.61
C GLU A 42 -27.29 7.05 -7.22
N GLY A 43 -26.68 6.10 -7.95
CA GLY A 43 -25.32 6.24 -8.46
C GLY A 43 -24.31 6.49 -7.32
N ASN A 44 -23.51 7.54 -7.46
CA ASN A 44 -22.48 7.94 -6.50
C ASN A 44 -22.99 8.98 -5.47
N ALA A 45 -24.31 9.03 -5.26
CA ALA A 45 -24.94 9.83 -4.23
C ALA A 45 -25.78 8.92 -3.31
N VAL A 46 -25.75 9.23 -2.02
CA VAL A 46 -26.45 8.50 -0.97
C VAL A 46 -27.12 9.49 -0.04
N GLU A 47 -28.39 9.24 0.29
CA GLU A 47 -29.06 9.89 1.41
C GLU A 47 -28.98 8.94 2.61
N ALA A 48 -28.45 9.43 3.73
CA ALA A 48 -28.20 8.61 4.91
C ALA A 48 -28.56 9.33 6.21
N GLU A 49 -28.95 8.55 7.21
CA GLU A 49 -29.07 8.99 8.59
C GLU A 49 -27.76 8.65 9.33
N LEU A 50 -27.11 9.66 9.90
CA LEU A 50 -25.90 9.53 10.72
C LEU A 50 -26.27 9.59 12.20
N SER A 51 -25.79 8.63 12.99
CA SER A 51 -25.89 8.64 14.45
C SER A 51 -24.57 9.07 15.08
N ILE A 52 -24.46 10.36 15.44
CA ILE A 52 -23.23 10.98 15.95
C ILE A 52 -23.26 11.00 17.47
N ARG A 53 -22.23 10.44 18.12
CA ARG A 53 -22.16 10.42 19.59
C ARG A 53 -21.83 11.81 20.13
N THR A 54 -22.64 12.35 21.04
CA THR A 54 -22.41 13.67 21.65
C THR A 54 -22.09 13.60 23.14
N GLY A 55 -22.11 12.40 23.74
CA GLY A 55 -21.84 12.19 25.16
C GLY A 55 -21.86 10.71 25.57
N PHE A 56 -22.01 10.45 26.88
CA PHE A 56 -22.14 9.08 27.41
C PHE A 56 -23.57 8.57 27.14
N ARG A 57 -23.73 7.78 26.07
CA ARG A 57 -25.00 7.21 25.56
C ARG A 57 -25.95 8.16 24.83
N THR A 58 -25.60 9.43 24.65
CA THR A 58 -26.37 10.37 23.82
C THR A 58 -25.90 10.38 22.38
N TYR A 59 -26.86 10.35 21.45
CA TYR A 59 -26.63 10.41 20.01
C TYR A 59 -27.47 11.51 19.39
N GLN A 60 -26.84 12.29 18.51
CA GLN A 60 -27.50 13.22 17.59
C GLN A 60 -27.70 12.50 16.25
N ARG A 61 -28.93 12.51 15.74
CA ARG A 61 -29.25 11.97 14.42
C ARG A 61 -29.28 13.09 13.40
N GLU A 62 -28.57 12.93 12.29
CA GLU A 62 -28.52 13.91 11.20
C GLU A 62 -28.80 13.22 9.87
N PHE A 63 -29.78 13.73 9.13
CA PHE A 63 -30.00 13.32 7.75
C PHE A 63 -29.11 14.13 6.83
N VAL A 64 -28.30 13.43 6.03
CA VAL A 64 -27.31 14.04 5.15
C VAL A 64 -27.43 13.47 3.74
N LYS A 65 -27.20 14.32 2.75
CA LYS A 65 -26.96 13.92 1.38
C LYS A 65 -25.47 13.87 1.16
N ILE A 66 -24.96 12.71 0.77
CA ILE A 66 -23.54 12.42 0.60
C ILE A 66 -23.29 12.14 -0.88
N ARG A 67 -22.23 12.71 -1.44
CA ARG A 67 -21.79 12.48 -2.82
C ARG A 67 -20.29 12.28 -2.88
N SER A 68 -19.84 11.32 -3.67
CA SER A 68 -18.43 11.17 -4.05
C SER A 68 -18.18 11.84 -5.41
N GLU A 69 -17.06 12.55 -5.52
CA GLU A 69 -16.58 13.22 -6.73
C GLU A 69 -15.11 12.85 -7.02
N PRO A 70 -14.78 12.25 -8.19
CA PRO A 70 -13.42 11.80 -8.47
C PRO A 70 -12.68 12.98 -9.10
N LEU A 71 -11.63 13.46 -8.44
CA LEU A 71 -10.85 14.59 -8.97
C LEU A 71 -9.82 14.08 -10.00
N ASN A 72 -9.18 12.96 -9.71
CA ASN A 72 -8.26 12.23 -10.58
C ASN A 72 -8.03 10.81 -10.02
N GLU A 73 -7.09 10.06 -10.60
CA GLU A 73 -6.73 8.68 -10.22
C GLU A 73 -6.28 8.50 -8.75
N GLU A 74 -5.79 9.56 -8.12
CA GLU A 74 -5.30 9.53 -6.74
C GLU A 74 -6.19 10.31 -5.77
N ASN A 75 -6.99 11.26 -6.27
CA ASN A 75 -7.71 12.20 -5.43
C ASN A 75 -9.22 12.01 -5.56
N LEU A 76 -9.86 11.86 -4.42
CA LEU A 76 -11.30 11.67 -4.26
C LEU A 76 -11.80 12.63 -3.20
N VAL A 77 -12.96 13.24 -3.45
CA VAL A 77 -13.66 14.05 -2.46
C VAL A 77 -15.04 13.46 -2.17
N ILE A 78 -15.35 13.29 -0.89
CA ILE A 78 -16.71 12.98 -0.42
C ILE A 78 -17.27 14.23 0.24
N ARG A 79 -18.45 14.68 -0.20
CA ARG A 79 -19.15 15.83 0.39
C ARG A 79 -20.45 15.36 1.03
N GLY A 80 -20.72 15.85 2.23
CA GLY A 80 -21.98 15.62 2.92
C GLY A 80 -22.63 16.95 3.33
N GLU A 81 -23.92 17.07 3.06
CA GLU A 81 -24.70 18.25 3.45
C GLU A 81 -26.04 17.83 4.05
N GLY A 82 -26.30 18.29 5.28
CA GLY A 82 -27.53 18.10 6.01
C GLY A 82 -27.94 19.37 6.73
N GLY A 83 -29.00 19.29 7.55
CA GLY A 83 -29.58 20.45 8.22
C GLY A 83 -28.62 21.14 9.19
N ASN A 84 -27.96 20.37 10.07
CA ASN A 84 -27.05 20.93 11.08
C ASN A 84 -25.58 20.58 10.84
N LEU A 85 -25.27 19.82 9.80
CA LEU A 85 -23.94 19.27 9.55
C LEU A 85 -23.59 19.38 8.07
N LYS A 86 -22.43 19.97 7.81
CA LYS A 86 -21.79 19.97 6.50
C LYS A 86 -20.37 19.45 6.66
N PHE A 87 -19.94 18.55 5.78
CA PHE A 87 -18.59 18.02 5.84
C PHE A 87 -18.02 17.75 4.45
N THR A 88 -16.70 17.79 4.36
CA THR A 88 -15.94 17.41 3.18
C THR A 88 -14.78 16.52 3.61
N ILE A 89 -14.64 15.36 2.97
CA ILE A 89 -13.55 14.42 3.21
C ILE A 89 -12.72 14.37 1.94
N HIS A 90 -11.48 14.83 2.03
CA HIS A 90 -10.49 14.74 0.97
C HIS A 90 -9.67 13.48 1.19
N PHE A 91 -9.59 12.65 0.17
CA PHE A 91 -8.73 11.49 0.12
C PHE A 91 -7.66 11.71 -0.94
N ARG A 92 -6.42 11.40 -0.58
CA ARG A 92 -5.32 11.19 -1.51
C ARG A 92 -4.81 9.77 -1.35
N VAL A 93 -5.05 8.95 -2.36
CA VAL A 93 -4.84 7.51 -2.41
C VAL A 93 -3.67 7.23 -3.33
N VAL A 94 -2.48 7.03 -2.75
CA VAL A 94 -1.22 6.87 -3.49
C VAL A 94 -0.70 5.45 -3.30
N GLY A 95 -0.44 4.74 -4.40
CA GLY A 95 0.26 3.46 -4.35
C GLY A 95 1.73 3.64 -3.95
N ILE A 96 2.16 2.97 -2.88
CA ILE A 96 3.55 2.93 -2.43
C ILE A 96 4.01 1.47 -2.37
N GLY A 97 4.37 0.91 -3.52
CA GLY A 97 4.56 -0.53 -3.62
C GLY A 97 3.24 -1.23 -3.28
N PHE A 98 3.32 -2.25 -2.44
CA PHE A 98 2.15 -3.01 -2.01
C PHE A 98 1.16 -2.31 -1.08
N ALA A 99 1.58 -1.21 -0.45
CA ALA A 99 0.72 -0.51 0.47
C ALA A 99 0.14 0.70 -0.25
N THR A 100 -1.14 0.95 -0.04
CA THR A 100 -1.73 2.22 -0.43
C THR A 100 -1.61 3.18 0.74
N HIS A 101 -0.91 4.28 0.52
CA HIS A 101 -0.90 5.40 1.45
C HIS A 101 -2.11 6.27 1.18
N VAL A 102 -2.97 6.41 2.19
CA VAL A 102 -4.18 7.22 2.13
C VAL A 102 -4.02 8.40 3.08
N GLU A 103 -3.87 9.60 2.52
CA GLU A 103 -3.99 10.83 3.30
C GLU A 103 -5.47 11.24 3.31
N VAL A 104 -6.00 11.43 4.51
CA VAL A 104 -7.38 11.83 4.73
C VAL A 104 -7.39 13.19 5.41
N ARG A 105 -8.14 14.14 4.86
CA ARG A 105 -8.44 15.43 5.50
C ARG A 105 -9.95 15.59 5.58
N LEU A 106 -10.47 15.69 6.80
CA LEU A 106 -11.88 15.87 7.07
C LEU A 106 -12.12 17.29 7.58
N GLU A 107 -12.96 18.03 6.87
CA GLU A 107 -13.45 19.34 7.24
C GLU A 107 -14.93 19.24 7.60
N CYS A 108 -15.32 19.89 8.71
CA CYS A 108 -16.68 19.86 9.20
C CYS A 108 -17.12 21.23 9.69
N GLU A 109 -18.36 21.59 9.38
CA GLU A 109 -19.07 22.75 9.90
C GLU A 109 -20.44 22.31 10.47
N SER A 110 -20.78 22.81 11.65
CA SER A 110 -22.05 22.52 12.29
C SER A 110 -22.63 23.72 13.04
N LEU A 111 -23.96 23.82 13.05
CA LEU A 111 -24.68 24.76 13.91
C LEU A 111 -24.66 24.31 15.38
N ILE A 112 -24.57 23.00 15.62
CA ILE A 112 -24.55 22.39 16.95
C ILE A 112 -23.12 22.42 17.52
N ARG A 113 -23.00 22.87 18.77
CA ARG A 113 -21.71 22.98 19.47
C ARG A 113 -21.09 21.59 19.65
N ASN A 114 -19.79 21.47 19.41
CA ASN A 114 -18.97 20.25 19.56
C ASN A 114 -19.34 19.06 18.65
N LEU A 115 -20.41 19.14 17.86
CA LEU A 115 -20.83 18.03 16.99
C LEU A 115 -19.74 17.63 15.99
N CYS A 116 -19.06 18.61 15.40
CA CYS A 116 -17.98 18.34 14.44
C CYS A 116 -16.77 17.63 15.05
N GLY A 117 -16.46 17.87 16.32
CA GLY A 117 -15.33 17.20 16.98
C GLY A 117 -15.61 15.70 17.13
N HIS A 118 -16.81 15.36 17.60
CA HIS A 118 -17.24 13.97 17.72
C HIS A 118 -17.39 13.28 16.38
N PHE A 119 -18.07 13.93 15.42
CA PHE A 119 -18.23 13.39 14.07
C PHE A 119 -16.90 13.13 13.39
N ALA A 120 -15.98 14.10 13.41
CA ALA A 120 -14.67 13.97 12.76
C ALA A 120 -13.87 12.81 13.33
N SER A 121 -13.85 12.66 14.67
CA SER A 121 -13.15 11.56 15.34
C SER A 121 -13.74 10.21 14.95
N ASP A 122 -15.06 10.02 15.13
CA ASP A 122 -15.73 8.76 14.85
C ASP A 122 -15.59 8.37 13.36
N MET A 123 -15.66 9.35 12.45
CA MET A 123 -15.53 9.12 11.02
C MET A 123 -14.08 8.80 10.61
N LEU A 124 -13.06 9.44 11.20
CA LEU A 124 -11.66 9.12 10.90
C LEU A 124 -11.25 7.76 11.43
N ASP A 125 -11.75 7.34 12.59
CA ASP A 125 -11.50 6.00 13.12
C ASP A 125 -12.17 4.94 12.24
N TYR A 126 -13.41 5.20 11.82
CA TYR A 126 -14.08 4.36 10.82
C TYR A 126 -13.30 4.24 9.51
N ILE A 127 -12.84 5.38 8.96
CA ILE A 127 -12.07 5.40 7.72
C ILE A 127 -10.78 4.62 7.87
N GLU A 128 -10.07 4.77 9.00
CA GLU A 128 -8.86 4.00 9.26
C GLU A 128 -9.12 2.49 9.23
N ASP A 129 -10.14 2.02 9.92
CA ASP A 129 -10.50 0.60 9.95
C ASP A 129 -10.93 0.09 8.57
N PHE A 130 -11.71 0.88 7.83
CA PHE A 130 -12.14 0.55 6.47
C PHE A 130 -10.94 0.45 5.52
N VAL A 131 -10.05 1.44 5.54
CA VAL A 131 -8.86 1.50 4.68
C VAL A 131 -7.87 0.38 5.03
N LYS A 132 -7.74 -0.01 6.29
CA LYS A 132 -6.89 -1.15 6.68
C LYS A 132 -7.44 -2.49 6.19
N ARG A 133 -8.74 -2.60 5.90
CA ARG A 133 -9.41 -3.84 5.46
C ARG A 133 -10.40 -3.56 4.32
N PRO A 134 -9.91 -3.11 3.15
CA PRO A 134 -10.78 -2.70 2.06
C PRO A 134 -11.52 -3.92 1.50
N PRO A 135 -12.83 -3.80 1.18
CA PRO A 135 -13.54 -4.85 0.47
C PRO A 135 -12.90 -5.14 -0.89
N LEU A 136 -13.05 -6.38 -1.36
CA LEU A 136 -12.85 -6.70 -2.77
C LEU A 136 -14.04 -6.10 -3.54
N VAL A 137 -13.76 -5.18 -4.45
CA VAL A 137 -14.78 -4.53 -5.28
C VAL A 137 -14.43 -4.83 -6.73
N GLU A 138 -15.34 -5.44 -7.48
CA GLU A 138 -15.15 -5.80 -8.91
C GLU A 138 -15.41 -4.62 -9.87
N PHE A 139 -15.40 -3.37 -9.37
CA PHE A 139 -15.86 -2.21 -10.11
C PHE A 139 -14.73 -1.23 -10.45
N GLU A 140 -14.64 -0.82 -11.72
CA GLU A 140 -13.77 0.27 -12.16
C GLU A 140 -14.47 1.63 -11.93
N ALA A 141 -13.93 2.44 -11.02
CA ALA A 141 -14.37 3.82 -10.87
C ALA A 141 -14.20 4.59 -12.21
N PRO A 142 -15.11 5.51 -12.57
CA PRO A 142 -14.95 6.32 -13.78
C PRO A 142 -13.79 7.30 -13.57
N ILE A 143 -12.60 6.91 -14.04
CA ILE A 143 -11.40 7.74 -13.98
C ILE A 143 -11.56 8.89 -14.99
N SER A 144 -11.66 10.12 -14.50
CA SER A 144 -11.59 11.30 -15.37
C SER A 144 -10.16 11.47 -15.87
N SER A 145 -9.96 11.37 -17.18
CA SER A 145 -8.67 11.42 -17.88
C SER A 145 -8.02 12.81 -17.94
N LYS A 146 -8.39 13.75 -17.05
CA LYS A 146 -7.71 15.06 -16.99
C LYS A 146 -6.43 14.96 -16.15
N LYS A 147 -5.37 14.55 -16.84
CA LYS A 147 -3.97 14.63 -16.41
C LYS A 147 -3.65 16.05 -15.91
N PRO A 148 -3.23 16.24 -14.65
CA PRO A 148 -2.56 17.47 -14.23
C PRO A 148 -1.23 17.58 -14.96
N GLU A 149 -0.97 18.73 -15.58
CA GLU A 149 0.28 19.05 -16.25
C GLU A 149 1.42 19.04 -15.24
N SER A 150 2.31 18.05 -15.34
CA SER A 150 3.50 17.94 -14.51
C SER A 150 4.45 19.11 -14.82
N PRO A 151 4.92 19.88 -13.82
CA PRO A 151 5.87 20.96 -14.07
C PRO A 151 7.22 20.42 -14.58
N PRO A 152 8.00 21.23 -15.32
CA PRO A 152 9.17 20.76 -16.04
C PRO A 152 10.25 20.15 -15.13
N PRO A 153 11.00 19.12 -15.58
CA PRO A 153 12.11 18.56 -14.82
C PRO A 153 13.22 19.59 -14.61
N ALA A 154 13.61 19.81 -13.34
CA ALA A 154 14.84 20.53 -13.04
C ALA A 154 16.06 19.67 -13.46
N ALA A 155 17.03 20.32 -14.11
CA ALA A 155 18.20 19.70 -14.72
C ALA A 155 19.12 19.03 -13.68
N VAL A 156 19.53 17.80 -14.01
CA VAL A 156 20.53 16.99 -13.31
C VAL A 156 21.93 17.57 -13.51
N LYS A 157 22.75 17.56 -12.44
CA LYS A 157 24.22 17.51 -12.55
C LYS A 157 24.75 16.24 -11.87
N PRO A 158 25.56 15.41 -12.54
CA PRO A 158 26.34 14.33 -11.93
C PRO A 158 27.84 14.73 -11.79
N PRO A 159 28.73 13.88 -11.24
CA PRO A 159 28.99 13.63 -9.81
C PRO A 159 30.45 13.97 -9.40
N GLN A 160 30.74 14.03 -8.10
CA GLN A 160 32.13 14.04 -7.59
C GLN A 160 32.41 12.78 -6.73
N ILE A 161 33.41 12.03 -7.17
CA ILE A 161 34.01 10.84 -6.55
C ILE A 161 35.18 11.31 -5.66
N THR A 162 35.34 10.82 -4.43
CA THR A 162 36.62 10.31 -3.83
C THR A 162 36.44 9.90 -2.33
N PRO A 163 37.40 9.15 -1.70
CA PRO A 163 37.14 7.85 -1.09
C PRO A 163 37.14 7.79 0.46
N ALA A 164 36.76 6.63 1.00
CA ALA A 164 37.00 6.19 2.39
C ALA A 164 38.50 5.91 2.64
N PRO A 165 39.05 5.88 3.88
CA PRO A 165 38.64 4.91 4.92
C PRO A 165 38.78 5.40 6.39
N THR A 166 38.10 4.77 7.36
CA THR A 166 38.76 4.34 8.62
C THR A 166 37.95 3.24 9.33
N THR A 167 38.71 2.24 9.76
CA THR A 167 38.47 1.10 10.64
C THR A 167 37.90 1.46 12.01
N VAL A 168 37.00 0.61 12.55
CA VAL A 168 36.84 0.42 14.01
C VAL A 168 36.60 -1.07 14.32
N THR A 169 37.63 -1.65 14.92
CA THR A 169 37.72 -2.68 15.97
C THR A 169 36.59 -3.72 16.16
N GLN A 170 37.00 -4.98 15.98
CA GLN A 170 36.33 -6.21 16.45
C GLN A 170 36.17 -6.22 17.97
N VAL A 171 35.00 -6.62 18.45
CA VAL A 171 34.89 -7.31 19.75
C VAL A 171 34.21 -8.65 19.49
N ALA A 172 34.94 -9.70 19.84
CA ALA A 172 34.55 -11.09 19.70
C ALA A 172 33.35 -11.40 20.60
N GLY A 173 32.31 -12.00 20.01
CA GLY A 173 31.25 -12.70 20.72
C GLY A 173 31.22 -14.14 20.24
N GLU A 174 31.28 -15.08 21.17
CA GLU A 174 31.45 -16.51 20.95
C GLU A 174 30.46 -17.11 19.95
N ARG A 175 31.04 -17.94 19.08
CA ARG A 175 30.43 -18.71 18.01
C ARG A 175 29.68 -19.90 18.63
N ARG A 176 28.35 -19.85 18.68
CA ARG A 176 27.54 -21.08 18.71
C ARG A 176 27.24 -21.48 17.28
N GLU A 177 28.05 -22.41 16.78
CA GLU A 177 27.80 -23.14 15.54
C GLU A 177 26.53 -23.99 15.72
N VAL A 178 25.37 -23.43 15.39
CA VAL A 178 24.19 -24.24 15.11
C VAL A 178 24.30 -24.60 13.64
N THR A 179 24.74 -25.84 13.38
CA THR A 179 24.69 -26.46 12.06
C THR A 179 23.23 -26.56 11.63
N ARG A 180 22.68 -25.49 11.06
CA ARG A 180 21.33 -25.48 10.49
C ARG A 180 21.46 -26.12 9.12
N VAL A 181 20.95 -27.34 8.99
CA VAL A 181 20.72 -27.97 7.69
C VAL A 181 19.82 -27.01 6.90
N GLU A 182 20.39 -26.29 5.94
CA GLU A 182 19.68 -25.36 5.07
C GLU A 182 18.75 -26.18 4.17
N ALA A 183 17.54 -26.46 4.66
CA ALA A 183 16.46 -26.92 3.82
C ALA A 183 16.19 -25.81 2.79
N ARG A 184 16.66 -26.02 1.55
CA ARG A 184 16.41 -25.11 0.42
C ARG A 184 14.92 -24.75 0.39
N LEU A 185 14.65 -23.46 0.33
CA LEU A 185 13.30 -22.94 0.27
C LEU A 185 12.63 -23.43 -1.02
N SER A 186 11.55 -24.19 -0.91
CA SER A 186 10.82 -24.72 -2.05
C SER A 186 9.57 -23.89 -2.36
N PHE A 187 9.11 -23.94 -3.62
CA PHE A 187 7.89 -23.25 -4.06
C PHE A 187 6.68 -23.61 -3.20
N ASP A 188 6.49 -24.89 -2.85
CA ASP A 188 5.36 -25.33 -2.02
C ASP A 188 5.32 -24.69 -0.63
N ARG A 189 6.47 -24.32 -0.07
CA ARG A 189 6.56 -23.63 1.23
C ARG A 189 6.23 -22.15 1.17
N VAL A 190 6.19 -21.55 -0.03
CA VAL A 190 6.00 -20.10 -0.20
C VAL A 190 4.83 -19.75 -1.11
N LYS A 191 4.20 -20.73 -1.77
CA LYS A 191 3.07 -20.47 -2.68
C LYS A 191 1.90 -19.76 -1.99
N HIS A 192 1.67 -20.01 -0.70
CA HIS A 192 0.64 -19.32 0.08
C HIS A 192 0.96 -17.86 0.35
N LEU A 193 2.21 -17.44 0.13
CA LEU A 193 2.63 -16.05 0.21
C LEU A 193 2.35 -15.30 -1.10
N LEU A 194 1.99 -15.97 -2.20
CA LEU A 194 1.82 -15.35 -3.52
C LEU A 194 0.48 -14.64 -3.71
N ASP A 195 0.06 -13.89 -2.70
CA ASP A 195 -1.00 -12.90 -2.80
C ASP A 195 -0.46 -11.54 -2.35
N TYR A 196 -1.03 -10.47 -2.93
CA TYR A 196 -0.51 -9.12 -2.70
C TYR A 196 -0.63 -8.68 -1.26
N THR A 197 -1.69 -9.08 -0.54
CA THR A 197 -1.94 -8.67 0.84
C THR A 197 -0.90 -9.30 1.78
N THR A 198 -0.60 -10.59 1.59
CA THR A 198 0.42 -11.28 2.36
C THR A 198 1.80 -10.74 2.04
N LEU A 199 2.15 -10.53 0.76
CA LEU A 199 3.44 -9.93 0.41
C LEU A 199 3.56 -8.48 0.90
N ALA A 200 2.49 -7.69 0.88
CA ALA A 200 2.43 -6.34 1.44
C ALA A 200 2.82 -6.36 2.92
N THR A 201 2.12 -7.21 3.68
CA THR A 201 2.30 -7.37 5.12
C THR A 201 3.70 -7.88 5.43
N LEU A 202 4.19 -8.83 4.63
CA LEU A 202 5.52 -9.40 4.75
C LEU A 202 6.61 -8.35 4.49
N VAL A 203 6.46 -7.52 3.46
CA VAL A 203 7.39 -6.41 3.15
C VAL A 203 7.31 -5.28 4.18
N MET A 204 6.12 -4.92 4.68
CA MET A 204 5.97 -3.89 5.72
C MET A 204 6.68 -4.28 7.03
N ASN A 205 6.72 -5.57 7.34
CA ASN A 205 7.41 -6.11 8.51
C ASN A 205 8.88 -6.52 8.22
N ALA A 206 9.32 -6.43 6.97
CA ALA A 206 10.66 -6.84 6.56
C ALA A 206 11.71 -5.75 6.81
N THR A 207 12.97 -6.17 6.89
CA THR A 207 14.11 -5.25 6.95
C THR A 207 14.56 -4.90 5.53
N LEU A 208 14.66 -3.61 5.19
CA LEU A 208 15.24 -3.19 3.92
C LEU A 208 16.75 -3.45 3.92
N ILE A 209 17.21 -4.41 3.13
CA ILE A 209 18.63 -4.77 3.00
C ILE A 209 19.34 -3.79 2.07
N GLY A 210 18.69 -3.38 0.99
CA GLY A 210 19.30 -2.49 0.01
C GLY A 210 18.39 -2.08 -1.13
N ARG A 211 18.87 -1.12 -1.90
CA ARG A 211 18.25 -0.65 -3.14
C ARG A 211 19.29 -0.69 -4.25
N VAL A 212 18.87 -1.16 -5.42
CA VAL A 212 19.71 -1.26 -6.61
C VAL A 212 18.92 -0.77 -7.80
N THR A 213 19.53 0.10 -8.60
CA THR A 213 18.95 0.54 -9.86
C THR A 213 19.58 -0.27 -10.97
N LEU A 214 18.77 -0.99 -11.73
CA LEU A 214 19.20 -1.71 -12.93
C LEU A 214 18.88 -0.87 -14.17
N ASN A 215 19.89 -0.69 -15.02
CA ASN A 215 19.72 -0.07 -16.32
C ASN A 215 19.16 -1.10 -17.31
N GLN A 216 18.38 -0.65 -18.30
CA GLN A 216 17.85 -1.53 -19.35
C GLN A 216 18.92 -1.87 -20.41
N PRO A 217 18.89 -3.08 -21.00
CA PRO A 217 18.09 -4.23 -20.57
C PRO A 217 18.76 -4.96 -19.38
N TRP A 218 17.95 -5.57 -18.52
CA TRP A 218 18.43 -6.44 -17.44
C TRP A 218 17.64 -7.75 -17.43
N GLY A 219 18.24 -8.81 -16.88
CA GLY A 219 17.65 -10.13 -16.82
C GLY A 219 18.06 -10.90 -15.57
N ARG A 220 17.92 -12.22 -15.61
CA ARG A 220 18.25 -13.11 -14.48
C ARG A 220 19.70 -12.97 -14.01
N LYS A 221 20.62 -12.71 -14.94
CA LYS A 221 22.04 -12.57 -14.62
C LYS A 221 22.29 -11.37 -13.72
N GLU A 222 21.78 -10.21 -14.09
CA GLU A 222 21.93 -8.96 -13.34
C GLU A 222 21.25 -9.06 -11.96
N VAL A 223 20.08 -9.71 -11.90
CA VAL A 223 19.40 -10.02 -10.64
C VAL A 223 20.26 -10.95 -9.77
N GLY A 224 20.84 -11.99 -10.35
CA GLY A 224 21.72 -12.94 -9.64
C GLY A 224 23.02 -12.30 -9.15
N ASP A 225 23.62 -11.41 -9.92
CA ASP A 225 24.84 -10.70 -9.53
C ASP A 225 24.58 -9.72 -8.38
N MET A 226 23.43 -9.03 -8.41
CA MET A 226 22.95 -8.23 -7.27
C MET A 226 22.80 -9.06 -5.99
N PHE A 227 22.32 -10.30 -6.09
CA PHE A 227 22.26 -11.21 -4.95
C PHE A 227 23.64 -11.55 -4.40
N LYS A 228 24.59 -11.88 -5.29
CA LYS A 228 25.97 -12.21 -4.91
C LYS A 228 26.64 -11.10 -4.13
N GLU A 229 26.44 -9.85 -4.54
CA GLU A 229 26.98 -8.68 -3.84
C GLU A 229 26.41 -8.49 -2.42
N LYS A 230 25.24 -9.06 -2.13
CA LYS A 230 24.53 -8.94 -0.85
C LYS A 230 24.51 -10.24 -0.03
N LEU A 231 25.09 -11.34 -0.52
CA LEU A 231 25.02 -12.67 0.09
C LEU A 231 25.34 -12.70 1.58
N THR A 232 26.35 -11.95 2.04
CA THR A 232 26.73 -11.90 3.45
C THR A 232 25.60 -11.36 4.34
N LEU A 233 24.81 -10.42 3.84
CA LEU A 233 23.67 -9.84 4.55
C LEU A 233 22.42 -10.73 4.48
N LEU A 234 22.30 -11.55 3.44
CA LEU A 234 21.09 -12.36 3.20
C LEU A 234 21.00 -13.60 4.09
N LYS A 235 22.15 -14.08 4.61
CA LYS A 235 22.25 -15.28 5.46
C LYS A 235 21.43 -15.19 6.75
N ASP A 236 21.18 -13.99 7.24
CA ASP A 236 20.43 -13.77 8.49
C ASP A 236 18.90 -13.84 8.29
N TYR A 237 18.43 -14.04 7.06
CA TYR A 237 17.00 -14.03 6.72
C TYR A 237 16.54 -15.39 6.22
N ALA A 238 15.33 -15.80 6.64
CA ALA A 238 14.71 -17.03 6.18
C ALA A 238 14.13 -16.91 4.75
N LEU A 239 13.78 -15.69 4.34
CA LEU A 239 13.22 -15.38 3.03
C LEU A 239 13.70 -13.98 2.61
N VAL A 240 14.04 -13.84 1.33
CA VAL A 240 14.32 -12.55 0.71
C VAL A 240 13.23 -12.23 -0.30
N VAL A 241 12.74 -10.99 -0.28
CA VAL A 241 11.77 -10.49 -1.27
C VAL A 241 12.41 -9.39 -2.07
N LEU A 242 12.44 -9.55 -3.39
CA LEU A 242 12.71 -8.45 -4.30
C LEU A 242 11.41 -7.75 -4.61
N SER A 243 11.37 -6.44 -4.46
CA SER A 243 10.31 -5.60 -5.04
C SER A 243 10.89 -4.82 -6.20
N VAL A 244 10.33 -4.98 -7.39
CA VAL A 244 10.73 -4.26 -8.60
C VAL A 244 9.72 -3.15 -8.85
N ARG A 245 10.20 -1.91 -8.91
CA ARG A 245 9.39 -0.73 -9.26
C ARG A 245 9.74 -0.25 -10.68
N GLY A 246 8.77 -0.34 -11.59
CA GLY A 246 8.83 0.12 -12.99
C GLY A 246 7.43 0.51 -13.50
N LEU A 247 7.08 0.19 -14.77
CA LEU A 247 5.69 0.31 -15.30
C LEU A 247 4.69 -0.68 -14.67
N GLY A 248 5.19 -1.67 -13.93
CA GLY A 248 4.40 -2.61 -13.15
C GLY A 248 5.05 -2.83 -11.78
N GLU A 249 4.30 -3.48 -10.89
CA GLU A 249 4.81 -3.94 -9.61
C GLU A 249 5.02 -5.45 -9.65
N ALA A 250 6.26 -5.88 -9.36
CA ALA A 250 6.60 -7.28 -9.29
C ALA A 250 7.40 -7.61 -8.05
N TYR A 251 7.21 -8.85 -7.63
CA TYR A 251 7.81 -9.40 -6.44
C TYR A 251 8.34 -10.78 -6.74
N ILE A 252 9.58 -10.99 -6.32
CA ILE A 252 10.26 -12.26 -6.53
C ILE A 252 10.74 -12.70 -5.16
N LEU A 253 10.38 -13.93 -4.78
CA LEU A 253 10.80 -14.58 -3.55
C LEU A 253 12.09 -15.34 -3.83
N ALA A 254 13.08 -15.18 -2.96
CA ALA A 254 14.34 -15.88 -3.03
C ALA A 254 14.75 -16.44 -1.66
N ASP A 255 15.58 -17.49 -1.67
CA ASP A 255 16.22 -17.98 -0.47
C ASP A 255 17.40 -17.09 -0.03
N SER A 256 18.00 -17.42 1.11
CA SER A 256 19.19 -16.73 1.66
C SER A 256 20.43 -16.85 0.76
N MET A 257 20.43 -17.76 -0.22
CA MET A 257 21.50 -17.93 -1.20
C MET A 257 21.22 -17.19 -2.52
N GLY A 258 20.07 -16.53 -2.64
CA GLY A 258 19.66 -15.80 -3.84
C GLY A 258 19.05 -16.67 -4.94
N ASN A 259 18.66 -17.91 -4.64
CA ASN A 259 17.90 -18.71 -5.59
C ASN A 259 16.46 -18.21 -5.63
N LEU A 260 15.98 -17.84 -6.82
CA LEU A 260 14.62 -17.38 -7.04
C LEU A 260 13.66 -18.57 -6.97
N VAL A 261 12.66 -18.49 -6.07
CA VAL A 261 11.76 -19.60 -5.73
C VAL A 261 10.36 -19.38 -6.32
N ALA A 262 9.87 -18.14 -6.24
CA ALA A 262 8.53 -17.80 -6.71
C ALA A 262 8.44 -16.34 -7.15
N GLY A 263 7.45 -16.00 -7.98
CA GLY A 263 7.23 -14.64 -8.46
C GLY A 263 5.75 -14.29 -8.57
N LEU A 264 5.45 -13.02 -8.37
CA LEU A 264 4.13 -12.41 -8.53
C LEU A 264 4.30 -11.03 -9.17
N ALA A 265 3.64 -10.76 -10.28
CA ALA A 265 3.64 -9.45 -10.92
C ALA A 265 2.31 -9.12 -11.57
N GLU A 266 2.03 -7.82 -11.65
CA GLU A 266 0.97 -7.28 -12.49
C GLU A 266 1.61 -6.43 -13.57
N ILE A 267 1.47 -6.86 -14.83
CA ILE A 267 2.07 -6.19 -15.98
C ILE A 267 0.97 -5.99 -17.01
N SER A 268 0.70 -4.72 -17.33
CA SER A 268 -0.36 -4.32 -18.29
C SER A 268 -1.73 -4.92 -17.97
N GLY A 269 -2.10 -5.02 -16.69
CA GLY A 269 -3.37 -5.57 -16.23
C GLY A 269 -3.45 -7.10 -16.15
N ASN A 270 -2.41 -7.82 -16.58
CA ASN A 270 -2.34 -9.27 -16.45
C ASN A 270 -1.58 -9.67 -15.19
N LEU A 271 -2.19 -10.57 -14.41
CA LEU A 271 -1.54 -11.16 -13.24
C LEU A 271 -0.70 -12.37 -13.66
N ILE A 272 0.60 -12.33 -13.33
CA ILE A 272 1.55 -13.42 -13.55
C ILE A 272 2.01 -13.89 -12.17
N SER A 273 1.81 -15.17 -11.86
CA SER A 273 2.19 -15.76 -10.57
C SER A 273 2.69 -17.19 -10.76
N GLY A 274 3.67 -17.61 -9.96
CA GLY A 274 4.11 -19.01 -9.93
C GLY A 274 5.59 -19.19 -9.61
N ALA A 275 6.14 -20.35 -10.00
CA ALA A 275 7.53 -20.73 -9.78
C ALA A 275 8.45 -20.18 -10.90
N SER A 276 9.47 -20.95 -11.31
CA SER A 276 10.51 -20.50 -12.26
C SER A 276 9.94 -19.90 -13.56
N ASP A 277 8.97 -20.56 -14.20
CA ASP A 277 8.42 -20.11 -15.48
C ASP A 277 7.73 -18.74 -15.38
N ALA A 278 7.09 -18.47 -14.24
CA ALA A 278 6.49 -17.17 -13.97
C ALA A 278 7.57 -16.12 -13.72
N ILE A 279 8.61 -16.46 -12.96
CA ILE A 279 9.76 -15.57 -12.71
C ILE A 279 10.44 -15.18 -14.03
N ASP A 280 10.63 -16.13 -14.95
CA ASP A 280 11.18 -15.87 -16.28
C ASP A 280 10.36 -14.83 -17.04
N LYS A 281 9.05 -15.04 -17.13
CA LYS A 281 8.14 -14.11 -17.80
C LYS A 281 8.15 -12.72 -17.16
N ILE A 282 8.18 -12.65 -15.83
CA ILE A 282 8.23 -11.39 -15.09
C ILE A 282 9.51 -10.63 -15.41
N ILE A 283 10.66 -11.28 -15.31
CA ILE A 283 11.97 -10.68 -15.58
C ILE A 283 12.08 -10.28 -17.06
N GLU A 284 11.61 -11.11 -17.99
CA GLU A 284 11.65 -10.80 -19.41
C GLU A 284 10.81 -9.55 -19.76
N GLN A 285 9.65 -9.40 -19.13
CA GLN A 285 8.77 -8.25 -19.39
C GLN A 285 9.28 -6.97 -18.73
N LEU A 286 9.75 -7.03 -17.48
CA LEU A 286 10.25 -5.86 -16.75
C LEU A 286 11.67 -5.46 -17.15
N GLY A 287 12.47 -6.43 -17.58
CA GLY A 287 13.86 -6.27 -18.00
C GLY A 287 14.06 -5.35 -19.20
N LYS A 288 12.99 -5.07 -19.94
CA LYS A 288 12.98 -4.15 -21.09
C LYS A 288 13.08 -2.68 -20.69
N GLN A 289 13.02 -2.38 -19.38
CA GLN A 289 12.95 -1.02 -18.84
C GLN A 289 13.87 -0.83 -17.65
N PRO A 290 14.36 0.40 -17.37
CA PRO A 290 15.10 0.65 -16.14
C PRO A 290 14.19 0.36 -14.94
N ALA A 291 14.76 -0.25 -13.92
CA ALA A 291 14.00 -0.64 -12.74
C ALA A 291 14.76 -0.29 -11.47
N THR A 292 14.01 0.15 -10.45
CA THR A 292 14.54 0.22 -9.08
C THR A 292 14.11 -1.02 -8.33
N ILE A 293 15.07 -1.85 -7.97
CA ILE A 293 14.87 -3.06 -7.17
C ILE A 293 15.18 -2.75 -5.71
N ARG A 294 14.34 -3.22 -4.81
CA ARG A 294 14.60 -3.20 -3.36
C ARG A 294 14.64 -4.63 -2.86
N LEU A 295 15.63 -4.94 -2.02
CA LEU A 295 15.76 -6.24 -1.37
C LEU A 295 15.29 -6.12 0.08
N TRP A 296 14.36 -6.98 0.44
CA TRP A 296 13.76 -7.04 1.77
C TRP A 296 14.08 -8.38 2.41
N GLY A 297 14.57 -8.36 3.65
CA GLY A 297 14.89 -9.53 4.44
C GLY A 297 13.80 -9.83 5.45
N VAL A 298 13.33 -11.08 5.44
CA VAL A 298 12.29 -11.59 6.34
C VAL A 298 12.88 -12.66 7.24
N LYS A 299 12.83 -12.44 8.55
CA LYS A 299 13.45 -13.32 9.54
C LYS A 299 12.69 -14.63 9.73
N GLU A 300 11.36 -14.58 9.61
CA GLU A 300 10.48 -15.73 9.83
C GLU A 300 9.42 -15.82 8.72
N ILE A 301 9.23 -17.02 8.18
CA ILE A 301 8.22 -17.26 7.15
C ILE A 301 6.87 -17.47 7.84
N PRO A 302 5.83 -16.68 7.50
CA PRO A 302 4.49 -16.88 8.08
C PRO A 302 3.98 -18.31 7.83
N ALA A 303 3.43 -18.92 8.88
CA ALA A 303 2.84 -20.25 8.79
C ALA A 303 1.66 -20.26 7.79
N GLN A 304 1.43 -21.41 7.15
CA GLN A 304 0.19 -21.66 6.41
C GLN A 304 -0.97 -21.67 7.42
N VAL A 305 -1.91 -20.74 7.25
CA VAL A 305 -3.17 -20.67 8.02
C VAL A 305 -4.24 -21.45 7.26
#